data_AF-A0A8J7U794-F1
#
_entry.id   AF-A0A8J7U794-F1
#
_cell.length_a   1.000
_cell.length_b   1.000
_cell.length_c   1.000
_cell.angle_alpha   90.00
_cell.angle_beta   90.00
_cell.angle_gamma   90.00
#
_symmetry.space_group_name_H-M   'P 1'
#
loop_
_entity.id
_entity.type
_entity.pdbx_description
1 polymer ?
#
loop_
_entity_poly.entity_id
_entity_poly.type
_entity_poly.pdbx_seq_one_letter_code
_entity_poly.pdbx_strand_id
1 'polypeptide(L)'
;ALGSTVGIARMAAKKLREEGIKAGVIGFTLFRPTPKVEINETLKDVRTLAVFERHLSLGAVAGPHYMDIISSLDKKDDVKIYDYVYGLGGRDITTKMIVDTVKKTIEKAKKNEPMEVEFVGVRE
;
A
#
# COMPACT_ATOMS: atom_id res chain seq x y z
N ALA A 1 -3.27 -2.69 -3.62
CA ALA A 1 -2.66 -2.73 -4.98
C ALA A 1 -3.75 -2.96 -6.03
N LEU A 2 -3.49 -2.65 -7.30
CA LEU A 2 -4.40 -2.90 -8.44
C LEU A 2 -3.74 -3.77 -9.50
N GLY A 3 -4.57 -4.41 -10.34
CA GLY A 3 -4.14 -5.13 -11.54
C GLY A 3 -3.20 -6.30 -11.26
N SER A 4 -2.23 -6.51 -12.17
CA SER A 4 -1.32 -7.67 -12.14
C SER A 4 -0.48 -7.77 -10.86
N THR A 5 -0.20 -6.66 -10.20
CA THR A 5 0.57 -6.64 -8.94
C THR A 5 -0.16 -7.32 -7.79
N VAL A 6 -1.48 -7.46 -7.84
CA VAL A 6 -2.25 -8.16 -6.78
C VAL A 6 -1.79 -9.62 -6.63
N GLY A 7 -1.46 -10.30 -7.74
CA GLY A 7 -0.91 -11.65 -7.68
C GLY A 7 0.42 -11.72 -6.94
N ILE A 8 1.32 -10.77 -7.24
CA ILE A 8 2.65 -10.67 -6.63
C ILE A 8 2.53 -10.32 -5.13
N ALA A 9 1.62 -9.41 -4.78
CA ALA A 9 1.33 -9.05 -3.41
C ALA A 9 0.78 -10.23 -2.60
N ARG A 10 -0.08 -11.09 -3.19
CA ARG A 10 -0.58 -12.30 -2.52
C ARG A 10 0.57 -13.28 -2.20
N MET A 11 1.53 -13.43 -3.11
CA MET A 11 2.74 -14.23 -2.85
C MET A 11 3.59 -13.61 -1.74
N ALA A 12 3.75 -12.28 -1.73
CA ALA A 12 4.51 -11.57 -0.69
C ALA A 12 3.85 -11.75 0.69
N ALA A 13 2.53 -11.60 0.78
CA ALA A 13 1.78 -11.82 2.01
C ALA A 13 1.88 -13.27 2.50
N LYS A 14 1.94 -14.26 1.60
CA LYS A 14 2.20 -15.66 2.00
C LYS A 14 3.57 -15.80 2.68
N LYS A 15 4.63 -15.26 2.07
CA LYS A 15 5.98 -15.29 2.66
C LYS A 15 6.05 -14.57 4.01
N LEU A 16 5.42 -13.41 4.12
CA LEU A 16 5.36 -12.66 5.39
C LEU A 16 4.66 -13.47 6.48
N ARG A 17 3.58 -14.21 6.15
CA ARG A 17 2.89 -15.09 7.12
C ARG A 17 3.74 -16.28 7.53
N GLU A 18 4.54 -16.85 6.62
CA GLU A 18 5.51 -17.91 6.95
C GLU A 18 6.57 -17.42 7.95
N GLU A 19 6.87 -16.12 7.96
CA GLU A 19 7.75 -15.47 8.93
C GLU A 19 7.02 -14.96 10.20
N GLY A 20 5.75 -15.30 10.38
CA GLY A 20 4.96 -14.91 11.57
C GLY A 20 4.36 -13.49 11.50
N ILE A 21 4.50 -12.77 10.39
CA ILE A 21 3.89 -11.46 10.20
C ILE A 21 2.45 -11.63 9.69
N LYS A 22 1.48 -11.07 10.43
CA LYS A 22 0.06 -11.05 10.03
C LYS A 22 -0.16 -10.11 8.84
N ALA A 23 0.11 -10.60 7.62
CA ALA A 23 -0.02 -9.84 6.38
C ALA A 23 -1.26 -10.25 5.57
N GLY A 24 -1.99 -9.25 5.08
CA GLY A 24 -3.12 -9.37 4.15
C GLY A 24 -2.90 -8.58 2.86
N VAL A 25 -3.79 -8.73 1.88
CA VAL A 25 -3.74 -7.98 0.61
C VAL A 25 -5.13 -7.46 0.27
N ILE A 26 -5.23 -6.15 0.09
CA ILE A 26 -6.40 -5.51 -0.51
C ILE A 26 -6.11 -5.32 -2.01
N GLY A 27 -6.83 -6.09 -2.83
CA GLY A 27 -6.79 -6.00 -4.28
C GLY A 27 -8.03 -5.28 -4.80
N PHE A 28 -7.88 -4.03 -5.23
CA PHE A 28 -9.00 -3.27 -5.78
C PHE A 28 -9.30 -3.76 -7.20
N THR A 29 -10.56 -4.15 -7.42
CA THR A 29 -11.13 -4.44 -8.74
C THR A 29 -11.96 -3.27 -9.26
N LEU A 30 -12.61 -2.53 -8.36
CA LEU A 30 -13.35 -1.30 -8.64
C LEU A 30 -12.53 -0.10 -8.16
N PHE A 31 -12.08 0.74 -9.10
CA PHE A 31 -11.42 2.00 -8.76
C PHE A 31 -12.44 3.13 -8.59
N ARG A 32 -13.42 3.21 -9.49
CA ARG A 32 -14.48 4.24 -9.47
C ARG A 32 -15.86 3.60 -9.76
N PRO A 33 -16.92 4.01 -9.02
CA PRO A 33 -16.88 4.86 -7.83
C PRO A 33 -16.07 4.17 -6.71
N THR A 34 -15.39 4.96 -5.87
CA THR A 34 -14.56 4.41 -4.79
C THR A 34 -15.45 3.74 -3.73
N PRO A 35 -15.18 2.47 -3.36
CA PRO A 35 -15.96 1.73 -2.38
C PRO A 35 -15.60 2.17 -0.95
N LYS A 36 -16.07 3.35 -0.55
CA LYS A 36 -15.66 4.00 0.71
C LYS A 36 -15.99 3.16 1.95
N VAL A 37 -17.19 2.58 1.98
CA VAL A 37 -17.69 1.81 3.13
C VAL A 37 -16.82 0.57 3.34
N GLU A 38 -16.53 -0.14 2.25
CA GLU A 38 -15.74 -1.36 2.26
C GLU A 38 -14.27 -1.08 2.62
N ILE A 39 -13.71 0.04 2.15
CA ILE A 39 -12.37 0.49 2.56
C ILE A 39 -12.32 0.69 4.07
N ASN A 40 -13.26 1.48 4.61
CA ASN A 40 -13.33 1.79 6.03
C ASN A 40 -13.44 0.50 6.85
N GLU A 41 -14.40 -0.36 6.53
CA GLU A 41 -14.63 -1.63 7.24
C GLU A 41 -13.44 -2.57 7.19
N THR A 42 -12.77 -2.69 6.03
CA THR A 42 -11.61 -3.59 5.88
C THR A 42 -10.41 -3.13 6.71
N LEU A 43 -10.28 -1.82 6.96
CA LEU A 43 -9.12 -1.23 7.62
C LEU A 43 -9.27 -1.07 9.14
N LYS A 44 -10.44 -1.33 9.72
CA LYS A 44 -10.72 -1.17 11.16
C LYS A 44 -9.70 -1.85 12.09
N ASP A 45 -9.26 -3.06 11.75
CA ASP A 45 -8.32 -3.84 12.55
C ASP A 45 -6.87 -3.81 12.01
N VAL A 46 -6.61 -2.96 11.01
CA VAL A 46 -5.31 -2.86 10.34
C VAL A 46 -4.48 -1.77 11.00
N ARG A 47 -3.31 -2.15 11.54
CA ARG A 47 -2.38 -1.19 12.17
C ARG A 47 -1.55 -0.41 11.16
N THR A 48 -1.20 -1.04 10.04
CA THR A 48 -0.27 -0.48 9.06
C THR A 48 -0.65 -0.94 7.65
N LEU A 49 -0.69 0.00 6.71
CA LEU A 49 -1.03 -0.23 5.31
C LEU A 49 0.07 0.32 4.40
N ALA A 50 0.59 -0.53 3.51
CA ALA A 50 1.43 -0.13 2.40
C ALA A 50 0.58 -0.06 1.11
N VAL A 51 0.41 1.13 0.57
CA VAL A 51 -0.32 1.37 -0.69
C VAL A 51 0.70 1.28 -1.82
N PHE A 52 0.44 0.39 -2.77
CA PHE A 52 1.26 0.25 -3.97
C PHE A 52 0.47 0.75 -5.17
N GLU A 53 0.97 1.79 -5.83
CA GLU A 53 0.39 2.34 -7.06
C GLU A 53 1.41 2.57 -8.19
N ARG A 54 0.93 2.49 -9.44
CA ARG A 54 1.72 2.73 -10.66
C ARG A 54 1.47 4.12 -11.21
N HIS A 55 1.36 5.10 -10.33
CA HIS A 55 1.04 6.47 -10.69
C HIS A 55 1.89 7.41 -9.84
N LEU A 56 2.33 8.51 -10.44
CA LEU A 56 3.02 9.58 -9.76
C LEU A 56 2.25 10.88 -10.03
N SER A 57 1.68 11.46 -8.98
CA SER A 57 1.00 12.76 -9.06
C SER A 57 1.98 13.88 -8.73
N LEU A 58 2.62 14.46 -9.76
CA LEU A 58 3.59 15.54 -9.59
C LEU A 58 2.95 16.75 -8.88
N GLY A 59 3.60 17.20 -7.79
CA GLY A 59 3.12 18.31 -6.97
C GLY A 59 2.00 17.97 -5.99
N ALA A 60 1.51 16.73 -5.98
CA ALA A 60 0.57 16.25 -4.96
C ALA A 60 1.31 15.67 -3.74
N VAL A 61 0.61 15.60 -2.61
CA VAL A 61 1.14 15.01 -1.37
C VAL A 61 1.33 13.49 -1.49
N ALA A 62 0.47 12.81 -2.27
CA ALA A 62 0.49 11.38 -2.48
C ALA A 62 -0.30 11.01 -3.75
N GLY A 63 -0.24 9.74 -4.16
CA GLY A 63 -0.99 9.23 -5.29
C GLY A 63 -2.51 9.10 -5.05
N PRO A 64 -3.31 8.98 -6.13
CA PRO A 64 -4.77 8.95 -6.06
C PRO A 64 -5.32 7.80 -5.21
N HIS A 65 -4.68 6.64 -5.19
CA HIS A 65 -5.18 5.51 -4.39
C HIS A 65 -5.02 5.77 -2.91
N TYR A 66 -3.85 6.28 -2.51
CA TYR A 66 -3.64 6.70 -1.15
C TYR A 66 -4.67 7.75 -0.71
N MET A 67 -4.91 8.76 -1.55
CA MET A 67 -5.87 9.84 -1.24
C MET A 67 -7.32 9.34 -1.13
N ASP A 68 -7.72 8.40 -1.98
CA ASP A 68 -9.04 7.75 -1.90
C ASP A 68 -9.19 6.94 -0.61
N ILE A 69 -8.14 6.22 -0.20
CA ILE A 69 -8.17 5.44 1.04
C ILE A 69 -8.29 6.36 2.25
N ILE A 70 -7.44 7.38 2.37
CA ILE A 70 -7.48 8.33 3.50
C ILE A 70 -8.83 9.05 3.57
N SER A 71 -9.37 9.48 2.43
CA SER A 71 -10.68 10.16 2.40
C SER A 71 -11.88 9.24 2.66
N SER A 72 -11.65 7.92 2.73
CA SER A 72 -12.67 6.92 3.07
C SER A 72 -12.65 6.52 4.55
N LEU A 73 -11.60 6.86 5.30
CA LEU A 73 -11.47 6.50 6.71
C LEU A 73 -12.24 7.43 7.64
N ASP A 74 -12.72 6.88 8.74
CA ASP A 74 -13.29 7.66 9.82
C ASP A 74 -12.18 8.33 10.64
N LYS A 75 -12.47 9.49 11.25
CA LYS A 75 -11.50 10.25 12.06
C LYS A 75 -10.93 9.49 13.27
N LYS A 76 -11.49 8.33 13.60
CA LYS A 76 -11.06 7.49 14.73
C LYS A 76 -10.10 6.37 14.31
N ASP A 77 -9.88 6.17 13.01
CA ASP A 77 -9.00 5.11 12.54
C ASP A 77 -7.53 5.53 12.69
N ASP A 78 -6.78 4.72 13.43
CA ASP A 78 -5.36 4.97 13.75
C ASP A 78 -4.39 4.25 12.79
N VAL A 79 -4.89 3.80 11.64
CA VAL A 79 -4.09 3.06 10.65
C VAL A 79 -2.97 3.95 10.09
N LYS A 80 -1.74 3.46 10.16
CA LYS A 80 -0.57 4.13 9.56
C LYS A 80 -0.47 3.74 8.09
N ILE A 81 -0.66 4.69 7.19
CA ILE A 81 -0.70 4.45 5.74
C ILE A 81 0.54 5.07 5.09
N TYR A 82 1.18 4.31 4.21
CA TYR A 82 2.36 4.74 3.44
C TYR A 82 2.15 4.48 1.96
N ASP A 83 2.61 5.42 1.12
CA ASP A 83 2.44 5.37 -0.33
C ASP A 83 3.74 4.97 -1.05
N TYR A 84 3.61 4.06 -2.01
CA TYR A 84 4.72 3.48 -2.76
C TYR A 84 4.44 3.50 -4.25
N VAL A 85 5.25 4.26 -4.98
CA VAL A 85 5.21 4.37 -6.43
C VAL A 85 6.15 3.36 -7.04
N TYR A 86 5.64 2.54 -7.96
CA TYR A 86 6.41 1.50 -8.62
C TYR A 86 5.98 1.33 -10.07
N GLY A 87 6.78 0.57 -10.83
CA GLY A 87 6.40 0.11 -12.17
C GLY A 87 6.19 1.21 -13.21
N LEU A 88 6.67 2.42 -12.96
CA LEU A 88 6.71 3.50 -13.94
C LEU A 88 7.57 3.08 -15.14
N GLY A 89 7.14 3.41 -16.35
CA GLY A 89 7.85 3.03 -17.58
C GLY A 89 7.95 1.51 -17.81
N GLY A 90 7.03 0.72 -17.25
CA GLY A 90 7.03 -0.74 -17.41
C GLY A 90 8.09 -1.46 -16.58
N ARG A 91 8.69 -0.79 -15.59
CA ARG A 91 9.62 -1.43 -14.65
C ARG A 91 8.92 -2.53 -13.86
N ASP A 92 9.68 -3.55 -13.51
CA ASP A 92 9.15 -4.71 -12.81
C ASP A 92 9.01 -4.45 -11.30
N ILE A 93 8.12 -5.22 -10.66
CA ILE A 93 7.98 -5.28 -9.20
C ILE A 93 8.03 -6.74 -8.77
N THR A 94 8.99 -7.09 -7.92
CA THR A 94 9.17 -8.48 -7.50
C THR A 94 8.49 -8.75 -6.16
N THR A 95 8.21 -10.04 -5.88
CA THR A 95 7.74 -10.46 -4.55
C THR A 95 8.70 -10.04 -3.45
N LYS A 96 10.02 -10.12 -3.68
CA LYS A 96 11.03 -9.70 -2.71
C LYS A 96 10.92 -8.20 -2.40
N MET A 97 10.78 -7.36 -3.43
CA MET A 97 10.59 -5.92 -3.24
C MET A 97 9.36 -5.63 -2.38
N ILE A 98 8.22 -6.26 -2.65
CA ILE A 98 7.01 -6.07 -1.83
C ILE A 98 7.24 -6.52 -0.38
N VAL A 99 7.88 -7.67 -0.15
CA VAL A 99 8.20 -8.16 1.20
C VAL A 99 9.09 -7.17 1.95
N ASP A 100 10.18 -6.72 1.32
CA ASP A 100 11.14 -5.79 1.92
C ASP A 100 10.46 -4.43 2.21
N THR A 101 9.65 -3.93 1.26
CA THR A 101 8.86 -2.70 1.45
C THR A 101 7.90 -2.83 2.63
N VAL A 102 7.11 -3.90 2.72
CA VAL A 102 6.16 -4.08 3.84
C VAL A 102 6.88 -4.16 5.19
N LYS A 103 8.03 -4.86 5.27
CA LYS A 103 8.86 -4.88 6.48
C LYS A 103 9.36 -3.48 6.85
N LYS A 104 9.85 -2.72 5.86
CA LYS A 104 10.24 -1.31 6.04
C LYS A 104 9.06 -0.50 6.57
N THR A 105 7.88 -0.63 5.96
CA THR A 105 6.65 0.08 6.39
C THR A 105 6.30 -0.20 7.85
N ILE A 106 6.41 -1.46 8.30
CA ILE A 106 6.16 -1.84 9.70
C ILE A 106 7.13 -1.11 10.64
N GLU A 107 8.41 -1.03 10.29
CA GLU A 107 9.40 -0.31 11.10
C GLU A 107 9.17 1.20 11.11
N LYS A 108 8.83 1.81 9.96
CA LYS A 108 8.43 3.22 9.88
C LYS A 108 7.22 3.53 10.77
N ALA A 109 6.20 2.66 10.72
CA ALA A 109 4.99 2.79 11.51
C ALA A 109 5.27 2.74 13.02
N LYS A 110 6.14 1.82 13.48
CA LYS A 110 6.56 1.73 14.90
C LYS A 110 7.23 3.02 15.40
N LYS A 111 7.97 3.69 14.52
CA LYS A 111 8.68 4.94 14.83
C LYS A 111 7.83 6.19 14.62
N ASN A 112 6.59 6.06 14.15
CA ASN A 112 5.75 7.16 13.70
C ASN A 112 6.45 8.08 12.68
N GLU A 113 7.23 7.49 11.78
CA GLU A 113 7.83 8.26 10.69
C GLU A 113 6.73 8.83 9.78
N PRO A 114 6.85 10.09 9.33
CA PRO A 114 5.88 10.69 8.44
C PRO A 114 5.75 9.90 7.13
N MET A 115 4.57 9.98 6.53
CA MET A 115 4.34 9.45 5.20
C MET A 115 5.05 10.34 4.18
N GLU A 116 5.83 9.70 3.32
CA GLU A 116 6.43 10.30 2.12
C GLU A 116 6.19 9.33 0.96
N VAL A 117 6.06 9.88 -0.24
CA VAL A 117 5.97 9.07 -1.46
C VAL A 117 7.32 8.42 -1.73
N GLU A 118 7.39 7.11 -1.58
CA GLU A 118 8.61 6.36 -1.81
C GLU A 118 8.58 5.60 -3.13
N PHE A 119 9.72 5.55 -3.79
CA PHE A 119 9.89 4.85 -5.06
C PHE A 119 10.41 3.42 -4.87
N VAL A 120 9.78 2.45 -5.52
CA VAL A 120 10.17 1.04 -5.46
C VAL A 120 10.51 0.52 -6.85
N GLY A 121 11.77 0.14 -7.06
CA GLY A 121 12.22 -0.49 -8.29
C GLY A 121 12.23 0.42 -9.53
N VAL A 122 12.07 1.73 -9.34
CA VAL A 122 12.25 2.74 -10.40
C VAL A 122 13.58 3.48 -10.16
N ARG A 123 14.20 3.95 -11.25
CA ARG A 123 15.42 4.78 -11.18
C ARG A 123 15.00 6.25 -11.16
N GLU A 124 15.68 7.02 -10.32
CA GLU A 124 15.69 8.49 -10.37
C GLU A 124 16.19 9.00 -11.72
#